data_AF-A0A7S1RXX3-F1
#
_entry.id   AF-A0A7S1RXX3-F1
#
_cell.length_a   1.000
_cell.length_b   1.000
_cell.length_c   1.000
_cell.angle_alpha   90.00
_cell.angle_beta   90.00
_cell.angle_gamma   90.00
#
_symmetry.space_group_name_H-M   'P 1'
#
loop_
_entity.id
_entity.type
_entity.pdbx_description
1 polymer ?
#
loop_
_entity_poly.entity_id
_entity_poly.type
_entity_poly.pdbx_seq_one_letter_code
_entity_poly.pdbx_strand_id
1 'polypeptide(L)'
;FSFSMYRAQDDRDFDWANDDLASLSGALWYLHNEVVIQSCPRHYDITRLIRLNVTVYNTDAMFAVRKSLFGPFAIFDSLGCHNCEEEIFSRYGYVVGCQIPGAADNYTWAGYKPVWYSLPGECPSQDAAHKTAWCTLEEPGGQCEDPDGSATCTWSYTDAGSVQIDEMYGANFNYKTYCAKLGGQNIPGEYDRATDKGKLGIDFWDEKGSKVRNAQRAQAVREIFNKKYPDMADLPEPWCDWGEPPPSARQAAVVG
;
A
#
# COMPACT_ATOMS: atom_id res chain seq x y z
N PHE A 1 -17.28 -2.76 2.10
CA PHE A 1 -16.70 -1.52 2.65
C PHE A 1 -15.62 -1.04 1.70
N SER A 2 -15.52 0.27 1.41
CA SER A 2 -14.55 0.78 0.43
C SER A 2 -13.61 1.82 1.03
N PHE A 3 -12.33 1.75 0.64
CA PHE A 3 -11.27 2.64 1.13
C PHE A 3 -10.11 2.76 0.14
N SER A 4 -9.23 3.74 0.35
CA SER A 4 -8.08 3.92 -0.53
C SER A 4 -6.86 3.10 -0.09
N MET A 5 -6.24 2.41 -1.04
CA MET A 5 -4.94 1.74 -0.90
C MET A 5 -3.92 2.39 -1.85
N TYR A 6 -2.64 2.25 -1.53
CA TYR A 6 -1.55 2.92 -2.22
C TYR A 6 -0.40 1.97 -2.56
N ARG A 7 0.21 2.16 -3.73
CA ARG A 7 1.37 1.41 -4.19
C ARG A 7 2.45 2.34 -4.73
N ALA A 8 3.69 2.16 -4.29
CA ALA A 8 4.84 2.82 -4.91
C ALA A 8 5.34 1.93 -6.06
N GLN A 9 5.39 2.46 -7.28
CA GLN A 9 5.70 1.69 -8.49
C GLN A 9 6.49 2.55 -9.50
N ASP A 10 7.15 1.87 -10.43
CA ASP A 10 7.65 2.49 -11.65
C ASP A 10 6.53 2.76 -12.68
N ASP A 11 6.90 3.07 -13.90
CA ASP A 11 5.97 3.43 -14.98
C ASP A 11 5.32 2.21 -15.67
N ARG A 12 5.59 0.98 -15.24
CA ARG A 12 4.90 -0.21 -15.76
C ARG A 12 3.52 -0.30 -15.15
N ASP A 13 2.55 -0.86 -15.87
CA ASP A 13 1.20 -1.13 -15.38
C ASP A 13 1.02 -2.64 -15.22
N PHE A 14 0.43 -3.05 -14.09
CA PHE A 14 0.16 -4.44 -13.73
C PHE A 14 -1.26 -4.55 -13.15
N ASP A 15 -1.82 -5.76 -13.16
CA ASP A 15 -3.00 -6.04 -12.33
C ASP A 15 -2.59 -6.11 -10.86
N TRP A 16 -3.52 -5.85 -9.94
CA TRP A 16 -3.29 -5.81 -8.50
C TRP A 16 -3.53 -7.17 -7.82
N ALA A 17 -3.89 -8.18 -8.61
CA ALA A 17 -3.99 -9.57 -8.21
C ALA A 17 -2.63 -10.11 -7.70
N ASN A 18 -2.63 -10.65 -6.48
CA ASN A 18 -1.43 -11.11 -5.77
C ASN A 18 -0.38 -10.00 -5.60
N ASP A 19 -0.81 -8.84 -5.08
CA ASP A 19 0.08 -7.73 -4.72
C ASP A 19 -0.19 -7.23 -3.29
N ASP A 20 0.84 -6.59 -2.74
CA ASP A 20 0.83 -5.95 -1.43
C ASP A 20 0.81 -4.42 -1.58
N LEU A 21 -0.24 -3.82 -1.04
CA LEU A 21 -0.46 -2.38 -1.01
C LEU A 21 -0.35 -1.84 0.41
N ALA A 22 -0.46 -0.54 0.57
CA ALA A 22 -0.39 0.12 1.87
C ALA A 22 -1.44 1.21 2.04
N SER A 23 -1.68 1.60 3.29
CA SER A 23 -2.19 2.95 3.63
C SER A 23 -1.28 4.05 3.05
N LEU A 24 -1.76 5.30 2.97
CA LEU A 24 -0.93 6.41 2.47
C LEU A 24 0.32 6.58 3.33
N SER A 25 0.14 6.50 4.65
CA SER A 25 1.23 6.59 5.61
C SER A 25 2.23 5.44 5.48
N GLY A 26 1.76 4.22 5.22
CA GLY A 26 2.62 3.05 4.96
C GLY A 26 3.42 3.18 3.66
N ALA A 27 2.80 3.65 2.59
CA ALA A 27 3.50 3.88 1.33
C ALA A 27 4.57 4.97 1.45
N LEU A 28 4.27 6.07 2.17
CA LEU A 28 5.26 7.11 2.46
C LEU A 28 6.41 6.62 3.34
N TRP A 29 6.12 5.76 4.32
CA TRP A 29 7.17 5.11 5.10
C TRP A 29 8.08 4.26 4.21
N TYR A 30 7.50 3.45 3.31
CA TYR A 30 8.26 2.61 2.38
C TYR A 30 9.15 3.46 1.46
N LEU A 31 8.59 4.52 0.87
CA LEU A 31 9.34 5.48 0.05
C LEU A 31 10.56 6.03 0.81
N HIS A 32 10.36 6.47 2.06
CA HIS A 32 11.42 7.06 2.87
C HIS A 32 12.39 6.02 3.48
N ASN A 33 11.99 4.76 3.61
CA ASN A 33 12.84 3.73 4.21
C ASN A 33 13.71 3.01 3.19
N GLU A 34 13.15 2.71 2.02
CA GLU A 34 13.75 1.82 1.04
C GLU A 34 14.03 2.49 -0.30
N VAL A 35 13.19 3.44 -0.73
CA VAL A 35 13.23 3.93 -2.12
C VAL A 35 14.17 5.11 -2.28
N VAL A 36 13.91 6.19 -1.56
CA VAL A 36 14.59 7.48 -1.78
C VAL A 36 15.95 7.57 -1.10
N ILE A 37 16.34 6.57 -0.31
CA ILE A 37 17.65 6.55 0.33
C ILE A 37 18.75 5.92 -0.51
N GLN A 38 18.43 4.89 -1.29
CA GLN A 38 19.46 4.01 -1.82
C GLN A 38 20.31 4.67 -2.89
N SER A 39 19.68 5.08 -3.99
CA SER A 39 20.43 5.52 -5.15
C SER A 39 19.68 6.51 -6.04
N CYS A 40 20.43 7.07 -6.99
CA CYS A 40 19.89 7.44 -8.30
C CYS A 40 20.23 6.34 -9.32
N PRO A 41 19.27 5.80 -10.09
CA PRO A 41 17.83 6.01 -9.94
C PRO A 41 17.32 5.45 -8.60
N ARG A 42 16.09 5.85 -8.23
CA ARG A 42 15.37 5.36 -7.05
C ARG A 42 15.35 3.84 -7.06
N HIS A 43 15.30 3.22 -5.89
CA HIS A 43 15.23 1.76 -5.80
C HIS A 43 14.05 1.22 -6.62
N TYR A 44 14.28 0.14 -7.37
CA TYR A 44 13.35 -0.45 -8.34
C TYR A 44 12.79 0.52 -9.40
N ASP A 45 13.52 1.60 -9.70
CA ASP A 45 13.10 2.64 -10.65
C ASP A 45 11.72 3.25 -10.32
N ILE A 46 11.32 3.22 -9.05
CA ILE A 46 10.01 3.73 -8.60
C ILE A 46 9.89 5.22 -8.93
N THR A 47 8.82 5.59 -9.65
CA THR A 47 8.56 6.95 -10.12
C THR A 47 7.33 7.56 -9.49
N ARG A 48 6.33 6.75 -9.12
CA ARG A 48 4.99 7.21 -8.75
C ARG A 48 4.41 6.48 -7.55
N LEU A 49 3.48 7.15 -6.89
CA LEU A 49 2.56 6.60 -5.93
C LEU A 49 1.18 6.49 -6.58
N ILE A 50 0.67 5.28 -6.69
CA ILE A 50 -0.64 4.96 -7.25
C ILE A 50 -1.65 4.87 -6.10
N ARG A 51 -2.88 5.33 -6.32
CA ARG A 51 -4.02 5.20 -5.40
C ARG A 51 -5.11 4.38 -6.06
N LEU A 52 -5.60 3.38 -5.34
CA LEU A 52 -6.77 2.58 -5.71
C LEU A 52 -7.87 2.80 -4.70
N ASN A 53 -9.11 2.83 -5.16
CA ASN A 53 -10.28 2.69 -4.29
C ASN A 53 -10.70 1.22 -4.29
N VAL A 54 -10.47 0.54 -3.18
CA VAL A 54 -10.68 -0.90 -3.03
C VAL A 54 -11.95 -1.14 -2.24
N THR A 55 -12.81 -2.00 -2.76
CA THR A 55 -13.99 -2.50 -2.05
C THR A 55 -13.68 -3.89 -1.51
N VAL A 56 -13.94 -4.10 -0.23
CA VAL A 56 -13.73 -5.38 0.47
C VAL A 56 -15.04 -5.86 1.06
N TYR A 57 -15.31 -7.15 0.84
CA TYR A 57 -16.32 -7.95 1.51
C TYR A 57 -15.71 -9.31 1.81
N ASN A 58 -14.98 -9.42 2.92
CA ASN A 58 -14.41 -10.70 3.34
C ASN A 58 -15.48 -11.66 3.88
N THR A 59 -15.15 -12.95 3.91
CA THR A 59 -16.10 -14.02 4.21
C THR A 59 -16.68 -13.97 5.62
N ASP A 60 -17.90 -14.47 5.77
CA ASP A 60 -18.53 -14.66 7.10
C ASP A 60 -17.71 -15.57 8.00
N ALA A 61 -17.03 -16.57 7.41
CA ALA A 61 -16.13 -17.47 8.13
C ALA A 61 -14.96 -16.71 8.76
N MET A 62 -14.37 -15.75 8.04
CA MET A 62 -13.32 -14.86 8.57
C MET A 62 -13.89 -13.95 9.65
N PHE A 63 -15.02 -13.27 9.36
CA PHE A 63 -15.66 -12.35 10.30
C PHE A 63 -16.06 -13.05 11.60
N ALA A 64 -16.50 -14.32 11.54
CA ALA A 64 -16.89 -15.10 12.71
C ALA A 64 -15.76 -15.27 13.74
N VAL A 65 -14.49 -15.29 13.33
CA VAL A 65 -13.36 -15.52 14.22
C VAL A 65 -13.03 -14.31 15.09
N ARG A 66 -12.96 -13.11 14.48
CA ARG A 66 -12.47 -11.90 15.17
C ARG A 66 -13.42 -10.70 15.14
N LYS A 67 -14.54 -10.79 14.39
CA LYS A 67 -15.41 -9.64 14.09
C LYS A 67 -14.61 -8.50 13.44
N SER A 68 -13.73 -8.89 12.52
CA SER A 68 -12.71 -8.08 11.87
C SER A 68 -13.08 -7.86 10.40
N LEU A 69 -12.79 -6.69 9.85
CA LEU A 69 -12.91 -6.40 8.43
C LEU A 69 -11.85 -7.16 7.61
N PHE A 70 -10.64 -7.31 8.16
CA PHE A 70 -9.51 -7.94 7.47
C PHE A 70 -9.16 -9.31 8.04
N GLY A 71 -8.61 -10.17 7.17
CA GLY A 71 -7.98 -11.43 7.54
C GLY A 71 -6.49 -11.29 7.87
N PRO A 72 -5.79 -12.43 8.06
CA PRO A 72 -4.34 -12.44 8.16
C PRO A 72 -3.68 -11.89 6.90
N PHE A 73 -2.62 -11.09 7.08
CA PHE A 73 -1.80 -10.59 5.97
C PHE A 73 -1.05 -11.74 5.29
N ALA A 74 -1.18 -11.80 3.97
CA ALA A 74 -0.41 -12.64 3.09
C ALA A 74 0.69 -11.79 2.44
N ILE A 75 1.92 -12.31 2.32
CA ILE A 75 2.99 -11.59 1.62
C ILE A 75 2.99 -12.06 0.18
N PHE A 76 2.85 -11.14 -0.76
CA PHE A 76 2.95 -11.45 -2.18
C PHE A 76 4.29 -11.00 -2.76
N ASP A 77 4.99 -11.93 -3.40
CA ASP A 77 6.20 -11.67 -4.17
C ASP A 77 6.12 -12.43 -5.50
N SER A 78 6.54 -11.79 -6.59
CA SER A 78 6.52 -12.37 -7.93
C SER A 78 5.15 -12.95 -8.32
N LEU A 79 4.07 -12.28 -7.91
CA LEU A 79 2.66 -12.68 -8.09
C LEU A 79 2.28 -14.02 -7.42
N GLY A 80 3.10 -14.53 -6.53
CA GLY A 80 2.84 -15.70 -5.69
C GLY A 80 2.87 -15.33 -4.21
N CYS A 81 2.19 -16.13 -3.40
CA CYS A 81 2.09 -15.96 -1.97
C CYS A 81 3.29 -16.62 -1.29
N HIS A 82 4.10 -15.84 -0.59
CA HIS A 82 5.29 -16.32 0.10
C HIS A 82 5.03 -16.51 1.60
N ASN A 83 5.31 -17.71 2.12
CA ASN A 83 5.03 -18.09 3.51
C ASN A 83 3.57 -17.88 3.94
N CYS A 84 2.65 -17.86 2.98
CA CYS A 84 1.23 -17.93 3.27
C CYS A 84 1.00 -19.36 3.70
N GLU A 85 0.82 -19.55 5.01
CA GLU A 85 0.38 -20.84 5.53
C GLU A 85 -0.79 -21.27 4.64
N GLU A 86 -0.71 -22.45 3.99
CA GLU A 86 -1.78 -22.99 3.12
C GLU A 86 -3.17 -22.91 3.79
N GLU A 87 -3.18 -22.75 5.12
CA GLU A 87 -4.32 -22.47 5.97
C GLU A 87 -5.07 -21.16 5.70
N ILE A 88 -4.45 -20.05 5.27
CA ILE A 88 -5.20 -18.77 5.18
C ILE A 88 -6.35 -18.90 4.18
N PHE A 89 -6.03 -19.25 2.93
CA PHE A 89 -7.01 -19.27 1.84
C PHE A 89 -7.92 -20.49 1.92
N SER A 90 -7.40 -21.65 2.34
CA SER A 90 -8.23 -22.84 2.54
C SER A 90 -9.24 -22.69 3.68
N ARG A 91 -8.92 -21.91 4.72
CA ARG A 91 -9.78 -21.72 5.90
C ARG A 91 -10.77 -20.57 5.75
N TYR A 92 -10.34 -19.46 5.16
CA TYR A 92 -11.10 -18.22 5.14
C TYR A 92 -11.57 -17.81 3.75
N GLY A 93 -11.14 -18.52 2.70
CA GLY A 93 -11.21 -18.03 1.33
C GLY A 93 -10.11 -17.00 1.04
N TYR A 94 -10.13 -16.43 -0.16
CA TYR A 94 -9.18 -15.43 -0.63
C TYR A 94 -9.46 -14.07 -0.02
N VAL A 95 -9.33 -13.96 1.30
CA VAL A 95 -9.63 -12.74 2.07
C VAL A 95 -8.54 -11.70 1.93
N VAL A 96 -8.95 -10.43 1.87
CA VAL A 96 -8.02 -9.30 1.99
C VAL A 96 -7.47 -9.26 3.41
N GLY A 97 -6.14 -9.30 3.51
CA GLY A 97 -5.41 -9.30 4.78
C GLY A 97 -4.88 -7.92 5.13
N CYS A 98 -4.51 -7.73 6.40
CA CYS A 98 -3.82 -6.53 6.83
C CYS A 98 -2.74 -6.79 7.89
N GLN A 99 -1.69 -5.96 7.91
CA GLN A 99 -0.65 -5.97 8.93
C GLN A 99 -0.22 -4.54 9.29
N ILE A 100 0.02 -4.32 10.59
CA ILE A 100 0.67 -3.10 11.08
C ILE A 100 2.20 -3.36 11.13
N PRO A 101 3.03 -2.62 10.38
CA PRO A 101 4.47 -2.79 10.38
C PRO A 101 5.08 -2.16 11.64
N GLY A 102 5.83 -2.93 12.43
CA GLY A 102 6.33 -2.49 13.74
C GLY A 102 7.34 -1.32 13.72
N ALA A 103 7.95 -1.01 12.58
CA ALA A 103 8.97 0.04 12.45
C ALA A 103 8.44 1.40 11.92
N ALA A 104 7.12 1.55 11.79
CA ALA A 104 6.52 2.70 11.11
C ALA A 104 5.69 3.62 12.03
N ASP A 105 5.74 3.47 13.35
CA ASP A 105 4.91 4.26 14.29
C ASP A 105 5.01 5.78 14.12
N ASN A 106 6.17 6.28 13.68
CA ASN A 106 6.37 7.71 13.42
C ASN A 106 5.61 8.23 12.20
N TYR A 107 5.04 7.35 11.38
CA TYR A 107 4.18 7.70 10.24
C TYR A 107 2.69 7.70 10.56
N THR A 108 2.32 7.50 11.82
CA THR A 108 0.92 7.60 12.25
C THR A 108 0.31 8.93 11.79
N TRP A 109 -0.80 8.87 11.07
CA TRP A 109 -1.48 10.04 10.51
C TRP A 109 -2.98 9.97 10.76
N ALA A 110 -3.59 11.08 11.16
CA ALA A 110 -5.02 11.16 11.52
C ALA A 110 -5.48 10.10 12.56
N GLY A 111 -4.56 9.61 13.40
CA GLY A 111 -4.82 8.56 14.39
C GLY A 111 -4.74 7.12 13.84
N TYR A 112 -4.39 6.94 12.57
CA TYR A 112 -4.20 5.66 11.93
C TYR A 112 -2.72 5.31 11.87
N LYS A 113 -2.39 4.09 12.30
CA LYS A 113 -1.05 3.52 12.10
C LYS A 113 -0.88 3.18 10.61
N PRO A 114 0.37 3.17 10.10
CA PRO A 114 0.64 2.57 8.80
C PRO A 114 0.15 1.12 8.74
N VAL A 115 -0.43 0.75 7.60
CA VAL A 115 -0.95 -0.59 7.34
C VAL A 115 -0.46 -1.07 5.98
N TRP A 116 -0.14 -2.37 5.91
CA TRP A 116 0.06 -3.15 4.69
C TRP A 116 -1.20 -3.99 4.46
N TYR A 117 -1.63 -4.10 3.20
CA TYR A 117 -2.80 -4.85 2.77
C TYR A 117 -2.39 -5.87 1.71
N SER A 118 -2.99 -7.05 1.74
CA SER A 118 -2.69 -8.12 0.78
C SER A 118 -3.92 -8.41 -0.07
N LEU A 119 -3.77 -8.38 -1.40
CA LEU A 119 -4.85 -8.57 -2.36
C LEU A 119 -4.71 -9.92 -3.10
N PRO A 120 -5.34 -11.01 -2.60
CA PRO A 120 -5.24 -12.31 -3.24
C PRO A 120 -5.99 -12.36 -4.57
N GLY A 121 -5.27 -12.60 -5.65
CA GLY A 121 -5.77 -12.91 -6.98
C GLY A 121 -5.65 -14.41 -7.30
N GLU A 122 -5.72 -14.75 -8.58
CA GLU A 122 -5.69 -16.13 -9.05
C GLU A 122 -4.35 -16.84 -8.79
N CYS A 123 -4.41 -18.15 -8.54
CA CYS A 123 -3.25 -19.02 -8.33
C CYS A 123 -2.17 -18.41 -7.40
N PRO A 124 -2.53 -17.97 -6.17
CA PRO A 124 -1.55 -17.42 -5.25
C PRO A 124 -0.55 -18.47 -4.77
N SER A 125 -0.79 -19.77 -4.93
CA SER A 125 0.19 -20.80 -4.54
C SER A 125 1.44 -20.86 -5.43
N GLN A 126 1.45 -20.19 -6.58
CA GLN A 126 2.55 -20.23 -7.54
C GLN A 126 3.01 -18.83 -7.94
N ASP A 127 4.32 -18.66 -8.15
CA ASP A 127 4.84 -17.44 -8.74
C ASP A 127 4.43 -17.32 -10.22
N ALA A 128 4.60 -16.12 -10.77
CA ALA A 128 4.24 -15.75 -12.13
C ALA A 128 4.81 -16.70 -13.21
N ALA A 129 6.00 -17.27 -13.00
CA ALA A 129 6.63 -18.15 -13.97
C ALA A 129 6.06 -19.57 -13.94
N HIS A 130 5.43 -19.96 -12.84
CA HIS A 130 4.91 -21.32 -12.63
C HIS A 130 3.39 -21.42 -12.72
N LYS A 131 2.64 -20.30 -12.69
CA LYS A 131 1.17 -20.30 -12.82
C LYS A 131 0.69 -21.13 -14.01
N THR A 132 -0.26 -22.02 -13.74
CA THR A 132 -0.88 -22.89 -14.76
C THR A 132 -2.38 -22.63 -14.86
N ALA A 133 -2.98 -22.92 -16.01
CA ALA A 133 -4.43 -22.85 -16.19
C ALA A 133 -5.20 -23.74 -15.18
N TRP A 134 -4.60 -24.86 -14.77
CA TRP A 134 -5.17 -25.71 -13.73
C TRP A 134 -5.18 -25.01 -12.37
N CYS A 135 -4.06 -24.38 -11.97
CA CYS A 135 -3.98 -23.65 -10.72
C CYS A 135 -4.94 -22.45 -10.69
N THR A 136 -5.04 -21.67 -11.78
CA THR A 136 -6.02 -20.58 -11.89
C THR A 136 -7.46 -21.06 -11.74
N LEU A 137 -7.78 -22.27 -12.23
CA LEU A 137 -9.11 -22.86 -12.08
C LEU A 137 -9.41 -23.32 -10.65
N GLU A 138 -8.44 -23.99 -10.00
CA GLU A 138 -8.60 -24.47 -8.63
C GLU A 138 -8.51 -23.34 -7.60
N GLU A 139 -7.76 -22.30 -7.92
CA GLU A 139 -7.50 -21.15 -7.08
C GLU A 139 -7.87 -19.83 -7.78
N PRO A 140 -9.16 -19.51 -7.92
CA PRO A 140 -9.61 -18.34 -8.70
C PRO A 140 -9.27 -16.99 -8.05
N GLY A 141 -8.83 -16.96 -6.79
CA GLY A 141 -8.55 -15.73 -6.07
C GLY A 141 -9.80 -15.07 -5.50
N GLY A 142 -9.64 -13.87 -4.95
CA GLY A 142 -10.70 -13.10 -4.30
C GLY A 142 -11.23 -11.94 -5.14
N GLN A 143 -10.58 -11.63 -6.26
CA GLN A 143 -10.94 -10.51 -7.10
C GLN A 143 -12.20 -10.82 -7.92
N CYS A 144 -13.19 -9.93 -7.85
CA CYS A 144 -14.42 -10.01 -8.64
C CYS A 144 -14.97 -8.61 -8.93
N GLU A 145 -16.06 -8.51 -9.69
CA GLU A 145 -16.70 -7.21 -9.98
C GLU A 145 -17.43 -6.66 -8.75
N ASP A 146 -18.28 -7.50 -8.14
CA ASP A 146 -19.15 -7.15 -7.02
C ASP A 146 -18.87 -8.08 -5.81
N PRO A 147 -17.99 -7.69 -4.87
CA PRO A 147 -17.66 -8.50 -3.70
C PRO A 147 -18.89 -8.90 -2.88
N ASP A 148 -19.09 -10.20 -2.69
CA ASP A 148 -20.29 -10.78 -2.07
C ASP A 148 -19.99 -11.53 -0.76
N GLY A 149 -18.71 -11.66 -0.37
CA GLY A 149 -18.32 -12.39 0.83
C GLY A 149 -18.22 -13.90 0.65
N SER A 150 -18.35 -14.42 -0.58
CA SER A 150 -17.98 -15.79 -0.89
C SER A 150 -16.46 -15.97 -0.84
N ALA A 151 -16.01 -17.22 -0.75
CA ALA A 151 -14.58 -17.53 -0.63
C ALA A 151 -13.73 -17.03 -1.81
N THR A 152 -14.34 -16.73 -2.95
CA THR A 152 -13.67 -16.37 -4.21
C THR A 152 -14.11 -15.02 -4.75
N CYS A 153 -14.88 -14.24 -3.98
CA CYS A 153 -15.34 -12.91 -4.39
C CYS A 153 -15.39 -12.00 -3.16
N THR A 154 -14.21 -11.50 -2.80
CA THR A 154 -13.96 -10.79 -1.54
C THR A 154 -13.50 -9.35 -1.77
N TRP A 155 -13.01 -9.00 -2.96
CA TRP A 155 -12.57 -7.65 -3.24
C TRP A 155 -12.67 -7.25 -4.72
N SER A 156 -12.74 -5.93 -4.93
CA SER A 156 -12.69 -5.29 -6.23
C SER A 156 -11.99 -3.94 -6.08
N TYR A 157 -11.60 -3.31 -7.18
CA TYR A 157 -10.98 -1.99 -7.14
C TYR A 157 -11.39 -1.11 -8.30
N THR A 158 -11.12 0.18 -8.15
CA THR A 158 -11.13 1.17 -9.23
C THR A 158 -9.90 2.03 -9.11
N ASP A 159 -9.24 2.29 -10.23
CA ASP A 159 -8.10 3.21 -10.28
C ASP A 159 -8.52 4.61 -9.83
N ALA A 160 -7.83 5.14 -8.82
CA ALA A 160 -8.14 6.44 -8.22
C ALA A 160 -7.01 7.45 -8.40
N GLY A 161 -6.17 7.23 -9.43
CA GLY A 161 -5.14 8.15 -9.91
C GLY A 161 -3.72 7.83 -9.41
N SER A 162 -2.75 8.64 -9.84
CA SER A 162 -1.35 8.53 -9.41
C SER A 162 -0.67 9.90 -9.29
N VAL A 163 0.30 9.95 -8.38
CA VAL A 163 1.16 11.11 -8.13
C VAL A 163 2.60 10.71 -8.41
N GLN A 164 3.27 11.41 -9.31
CA GLN A 164 4.70 11.26 -9.51
C GLN A 164 5.43 11.77 -8.25
N ILE A 165 6.45 11.05 -7.80
CA ILE A 165 7.21 11.41 -6.60
C ILE A 165 7.83 12.81 -6.75
N ASP A 166 8.23 13.17 -7.97
CA ASP A 166 8.75 14.50 -8.31
C ASP A 166 7.74 15.63 -8.00
N GLU A 167 6.42 15.37 -8.12
CA GLU A 167 5.38 16.34 -7.80
C GLU A 167 5.39 16.70 -6.29
N MET A 168 5.90 15.82 -5.43
CA MET A 168 6.04 16.05 -3.98
C MET A 168 7.11 17.10 -3.65
N TYR A 169 8.05 17.35 -4.57
CA TYR A 169 9.13 18.34 -4.40
C TYR A 169 8.82 19.69 -5.06
N GLY A 170 7.70 19.76 -5.78
CA GLY A 170 7.20 20.97 -6.44
C GLY A 170 7.23 20.91 -7.96
N ALA A 171 6.41 21.77 -8.59
CA ALA A 171 6.08 21.70 -10.02
C ALA A 171 7.26 21.82 -11.00
N ASN A 172 8.40 22.37 -10.56
CA ASN A 172 9.59 22.56 -11.40
C ASN A 172 10.71 21.55 -11.10
N PHE A 173 10.45 20.54 -10.27
CA PHE A 173 11.44 19.54 -9.96
C PHE A 173 11.71 18.65 -11.19
N ASN A 174 12.99 18.32 -11.42
CA ASN A 174 13.40 17.43 -12.51
C ASN A 174 14.38 16.40 -11.96
N TYR A 175 13.91 15.16 -11.79
CA TYR A 175 14.71 14.10 -11.18
C TYR A 175 16.00 13.79 -11.92
N LYS A 176 15.99 13.82 -13.26
CA LYS A 176 17.19 13.56 -14.08
C LYS A 176 18.29 14.59 -13.81
N THR A 177 17.91 15.87 -13.76
CA THR A 177 18.85 16.97 -13.47
C THR A 177 19.32 16.93 -12.02
N TYR A 178 18.42 16.58 -11.10
CA TYR A 178 18.76 16.36 -9.69
C TYR A 178 19.82 15.26 -9.53
N CYS A 179 19.62 14.08 -10.11
CA CYS A 179 20.58 12.98 -10.04
C CYS A 179 21.92 13.32 -10.70
N ALA A 180 21.90 14.04 -11.84
CA ALA A 180 23.13 14.51 -12.47
C ALA A 180 23.94 15.43 -11.53
N LYS A 181 23.28 16.30 -10.74
CA LYS A 181 23.96 17.18 -9.77
C LYS A 181 24.55 16.44 -8.59
N LEU A 182 23.94 15.33 -8.15
CA LEU A 182 24.50 14.50 -7.08
C LEU A 182 25.70 13.65 -7.55
N GLY A 183 25.93 13.51 -8.86
CA GLY A 183 27.04 12.73 -9.41
C GLY A 183 26.65 11.58 -10.35
N GLY A 184 25.37 11.44 -10.72
CA GLY A 184 24.91 10.50 -11.75
C GLY A 184 24.19 9.27 -11.21
N GLN A 185 24.62 8.08 -11.63
CA GLN A 185 24.03 6.79 -11.22
C GLN A 185 24.79 6.17 -10.04
N ASN A 186 24.11 5.37 -9.23
CA ASN A 186 24.65 4.61 -8.08
C ASN A 186 25.30 5.48 -6.98
N ILE A 187 24.88 6.72 -6.91
CA ILE A 187 25.22 7.69 -5.87
C ILE A 187 24.15 7.70 -4.77
N PRO A 188 24.47 8.07 -3.52
CA PRO A 188 23.51 8.12 -2.42
C PRO A 188 22.24 8.93 -2.77
N GLY A 189 21.06 8.38 -2.47
CA GLY A 189 19.76 8.90 -2.90
C GLY A 189 19.35 10.28 -2.35
N GLU A 190 18.06 10.59 -2.42
CA GLU A 190 17.45 11.87 -2.06
C GLU A 190 17.48 12.21 -0.58
N TYR A 191 17.61 11.20 0.29
CA TYR A 191 17.65 11.37 1.73
C TYR A 191 18.98 10.91 2.33
N ASP A 192 19.47 11.64 3.33
CA ASP A 192 20.66 11.31 4.11
C ASP A 192 20.29 10.88 5.54
N ARG A 193 20.47 9.60 5.85
CA ARG A 193 20.25 9.05 7.20
C ARG A 193 21.13 9.70 8.26
N ALA A 194 22.33 10.15 7.92
CA ALA A 194 23.28 10.67 8.90
C ALA A 194 22.86 12.06 9.41
N THR A 195 22.25 12.86 8.54
CA THR A 195 21.83 14.23 8.86
C THR A 195 20.32 14.36 9.08
N ASP A 196 19.55 13.30 8.81
CA ASP A 196 18.08 13.28 8.85
C ASP A 196 17.46 14.36 7.97
N LYS A 197 18.02 14.51 6.77
CA LYS A 197 17.66 15.54 5.80
C LYS A 197 17.61 15.01 4.38
N GLY A 198 16.72 15.57 3.57
CA GLY A 198 16.83 15.42 2.13
C GLY A 198 17.98 16.28 1.57
N LYS A 199 18.45 15.88 0.39
CA LYS A 199 19.65 16.44 -0.25
C LYS A 199 19.28 17.44 -1.33
N LEU A 200 20.25 18.31 -1.65
CA LEU A 200 20.18 19.34 -2.71
C LEU A 200 18.84 20.11 -2.76
N GLY A 201 18.28 20.46 -1.60
CA GLY A 201 17.07 21.28 -1.49
C GLY A 201 15.75 20.51 -1.52
N ILE A 202 15.76 19.17 -1.46
CA ILE A 202 14.56 18.39 -1.16
C ILE A 202 14.36 18.39 0.37
N ASP A 203 13.52 19.26 0.90
CA ASP A 203 13.17 19.29 2.33
C ASP A 203 11.99 18.36 2.66
N PHE A 204 11.30 17.85 1.64
CA PHE A 204 10.17 16.94 1.79
C PHE A 204 10.51 15.72 2.64
N TRP A 205 11.78 15.26 2.69
CA TRP A 205 12.22 14.10 3.47
C TRP A 205 12.90 14.43 4.81
N ASP A 206 12.94 15.70 5.25
CA ASP A 206 13.60 16.08 6.51
C ASP A 206 12.91 15.55 7.79
N GLU A 207 13.67 15.15 8.81
CA GLU A 207 13.14 14.71 10.11
C GLU A 207 12.22 13.47 10.00
N LYS A 208 12.76 12.36 9.49
CA LYS A 208 12.07 11.07 9.33
C LYS A 208 11.42 10.57 10.62
N GLY A 209 12.03 10.86 11.77
CA GLY A 209 11.52 10.47 13.08
C GLY A 209 10.33 11.32 13.57
N SER A 210 10.05 12.45 12.94
CA SER A 210 9.05 13.41 13.40
C SER A 210 7.63 13.03 12.95
N LYS A 211 6.78 12.64 13.91
CA LYS A 211 5.34 12.38 13.68
C LYS A 211 4.63 13.56 13.02
N VAL A 212 4.98 14.78 13.40
CA VAL A 212 4.39 15.99 12.82
C VAL A 212 4.78 16.14 11.36
N ARG A 213 6.07 15.96 11.01
CA ARG A 213 6.54 16.06 9.63
C ARG A 213 5.97 14.94 8.76
N ASN A 214 5.89 13.72 9.28
CA ASN A 214 5.28 12.61 8.55
C ASN A 214 3.78 12.81 8.31
N ALA A 215 3.05 13.35 9.29
CA ALA A 215 1.64 13.75 9.09
C ALA A 215 1.49 14.85 8.03
N GLN A 216 2.42 15.82 8.00
CA GLN A 216 2.45 16.85 6.96
C GLN A 216 2.74 16.27 5.57
N ARG A 217 3.64 15.28 5.45
CA ARG A 217 3.88 14.56 4.18
C ARG A 217 2.62 13.89 3.66
N ALA A 218 1.94 13.13 4.52
CA ALA A 218 0.69 12.46 4.16
C ALA A 218 -0.37 13.47 3.71
N GLN A 219 -0.53 14.58 4.45
CA GLN A 219 -1.45 15.65 4.08
C GLN A 219 -1.08 16.30 2.74
N ALA A 220 0.20 16.60 2.49
CA ALA A 220 0.66 17.20 1.25
C ALA A 220 0.37 16.30 0.04
N VAL A 221 0.64 14.99 0.15
CA VAL A 221 0.37 14.04 -0.94
C VAL A 221 -1.14 13.87 -1.17
N ARG A 222 -1.93 13.83 -0.09
CA ARG A 222 -3.39 13.83 -0.16
C ARG A 222 -3.91 15.06 -0.92
N GLU A 223 -3.35 16.25 -0.67
CA GLU A 223 -3.71 17.48 -1.38
C GLU A 223 -3.36 17.42 -2.88
N ILE A 224 -2.24 16.81 -3.25
CA ILE A 224 -1.88 16.60 -4.67
C ILE A 224 -2.92 15.69 -5.34
N PHE A 225 -3.30 14.57 -4.71
CA PHE A 225 -4.35 13.69 -5.23
C PHE A 225 -5.68 14.42 -5.39
N ASN A 226 -6.13 15.15 -4.37
CA ASN A 226 -7.42 15.85 -4.39
C ASN A 226 -7.46 16.97 -5.44
N LYS A 227 -6.32 17.62 -5.69
CA LYS A 227 -6.21 18.63 -6.74
C LYS A 227 -6.21 18.01 -8.14
N LYS A 228 -5.53 16.88 -8.32
CA LYS A 228 -5.32 16.24 -9.64
C LYS A 228 -6.52 15.38 -10.06
N TYR A 229 -7.23 14.79 -9.09
CA TYR A 229 -8.37 13.91 -9.27
C TYR A 229 -9.55 14.36 -8.40
N PRO A 230 -10.11 15.56 -8.65
CA PRO A 230 -11.16 16.14 -7.80
C PRO A 230 -12.46 15.32 -7.80
N ASP A 231 -12.71 14.55 -8.86
CA ASP A 231 -13.90 13.71 -8.99
C ASP A 231 -13.73 12.32 -8.35
N MET A 232 -12.51 11.98 -7.91
CA MET A 232 -12.23 10.71 -7.24
C MET A 232 -12.35 10.88 -5.73
N ALA A 233 -13.25 10.11 -5.13
CA ALA A 233 -13.46 10.12 -3.69
C ALA A 233 -12.18 9.75 -2.94
N ASP A 234 -11.84 10.57 -1.96
CA ASP A 234 -10.78 10.37 -0.99
C ASP A 234 -11.36 9.60 0.21
N LEU A 235 -11.25 8.28 0.15
CA LEU A 235 -11.94 7.38 1.07
C LEU A 235 -11.17 7.21 2.39
N PRO A 236 -11.86 7.02 3.52
CA PRO A 236 -11.23 6.94 4.83
C PRO A 236 -10.35 5.69 4.95
N GLU A 237 -9.22 5.81 5.66
CA GLU A 237 -8.39 4.66 6.00
C GLU A 237 -9.07 3.79 7.08
N PRO A 238 -9.17 2.45 6.89
CA PRO A 238 -9.69 1.56 7.91
C PRO A 238 -8.61 1.17 8.91
N TRP A 239 -9.04 0.77 10.11
CA TRP A 239 -8.14 0.18 11.10
C TRP A 239 -7.78 -1.25 10.67
N CYS A 240 -6.51 -1.64 10.84
CA CYS A 240 -6.12 -3.04 10.73
C CYS A 240 -6.48 -3.78 12.02
N ASP A 241 -7.65 -4.41 12.03
CA ASP A 241 -8.26 -5.08 13.18
C ASP A 241 -7.83 -6.54 13.38
N TRP A 242 -6.98 -7.08 12.50
CA TRP A 242 -6.40 -8.41 12.67
C TRP A 242 -5.33 -8.46 13.77
N GLY A 243 -4.49 -7.41 13.85
CA GLY A 243 -3.33 -7.34 14.75
C GLY A 243 -3.61 -6.80 16.17
N GLU A 244 -4.60 -5.91 16.32
CA GLU A 244 -5.05 -5.34 17.60
C GLU A 244 -6.57 -5.09 17.53
N PRO A 245 -7.35 -5.40 18.59
CA PRO A 245 -8.78 -5.10 18.59
C PRO A 245 -9.02 -3.59 18.39
N PRO A 246 -10.08 -3.19 17.68
CA PRO A 246 -10.35 -1.78 17.43
C PRO A 246 -10.53 -1.03 18.76
N PRO A 247 -10.08 0.24 18.86
CA PRO A 247 -10.34 1.05 20.05
C PRO A 247 -11.83 1.05 20.38
N SER A 248 -12.18 0.86 21.66
CA SER A 248 -13.55 0.67 22.17
C SER A 248 -14.56 1.73 21.72
N ALA A 249 -14.11 2.91 21.29
CA ALA A 249 -14.96 3.99 20.80
C ALA A 249 -15.50 3.83 19.37
N ARG A 250 -15.02 2.85 18.57
CA ARG A 250 -15.38 2.74 17.13
C ARG A 250 -16.19 1.51 16.73
N GLN A 251 -16.48 0.60 17.66
CA GLN A 251 -17.39 -0.54 17.42
C GLN A 251 -18.81 -0.10 16.99
N ALA A 252 -19.20 1.15 17.26
CA ALA A 252 -20.52 1.68 16.89
C ALA A 252 -20.65 2.10 15.41
N ALA A 253 -19.56 2.27 14.66
CA ALA A 253 -19.61 2.81 13.29
C ALA A 253 -19.59 1.75 12.18
N VAL A 254 -19.36 0.48 12.53
CA VAL A 254 -19.29 -0.65 11.56
C VAL A 254 -20.58 -1.49 11.58
N VAL A 255 -21.50 -1.23 12.52
CA VAL A 255 -22.78 -1.95 12.70
C VAL A 255 -23.98 -1.04 12.40
N GLY A 256 -23.76 0.06 11.67
CA GLY A 256 -24.80 1.03 11.29
C GLY A 256 -25.01 1.09 9.80
#